data_AF-A0AAV9MID3-F1
#
_entry.id   AF-A0AAV9MID3-F1
#
_cell.length_a   1.000
_cell.length_b   1.000
_cell.length_c   1.000
_cell.angle_alpha   90.00
_cell.angle_beta   90.00
_cell.angle_gamma   90.00
#
_symmetry.space_group_name_H-M   'P 1'
#
loop_
_entity.id
_entity.type
_entity.pdbx_description
1 polymer ?
#
loop_
_entity_poly.entity_id
_entity_poly.type
_entity_poly.pdbx_seq_one_letter_code
_entity_poly.pdbx_strand_id
1 'polypeptide(L)'
;MEPFEDSSNIDTYKRILGHHTAFANNNGKIWLFSQQDIQIQIISDINQHLTIMAQHQNWTEGVLLTVVYAACNASIRMELWESLSDLARQYTNPWLVGGDFNVILSEEEKLGGLQVYYQETEDFANFNGGLFDMGYSGSIVTLWNGRTDTTSIFKRLDRILCNQRFIDKYPNVSVKHLIKKGSDHSPL
;
A
#
# COMPACT_ATOMS: atom_id res chain seq x y z
N MET A 1 8.03 -5.19 12.43
CA MET A 1 7.84 -3.84 12.98
C MET A 1 6.38 -3.50 12.73
N GLU A 2 5.54 -3.75 13.73
CA GLU A 2 4.19 -3.16 13.78
C GLU A 2 4.31 -1.64 14.03
N PRO A 3 3.42 -0.80 13.48
CA PRO A 3 3.83 0.51 13.01
C PRO A 3 3.46 1.61 14.01
N PHE A 4 4.16 1.69 15.14
CA PHE A 4 4.12 2.90 15.98
C PHE A 4 5.50 3.23 16.55
N GLU A 5 6.55 2.91 15.79
CA GLU A 5 7.88 3.44 16.10
C GLU A 5 7.86 4.96 15.95
N ASP A 6 8.46 5.65 16.90
CA ASP A 6 8.59 7.11 16.86
C ASP A 6 9.36 7.51 15.59
N SER A 7 8.87 8.52 14.86
CA SER A 7 9.55 9.05 13.67
C SER A 7 10.97 9.54 13.98
N SER A 8 11.27 9.82 15.26
CA SER A 8 12.64 10.08 15.72
C SER A 8 13.63 8.93 15.44
N ASN A 9 13.15 7.69 15.30
CA ASN A 9 13.97 6.52 15.00
C ASN A 9 14.27 6.34 13.51
N ILE A 10 13.66 7.12 12.60
CA ILE A 10 13.75 6.87 11.15
C ILE A 10 15.19 6.90 10.64
N ASP A 11 16.04 7.79 11.15
CA ASP A 11 17.45 7.88 10.77
C ASP A 11 18.29 6.70 11.26
N THR A 12 17.89 6.09 12.38
CA THR A 12 18.49 4.86 12.88
C THR A 12 18.15 3.71 11.94
N TYR A 13 16.88 3.55 11.58
CA TYR A 13 16.46 2.51 10.63
C TYR A 13 17.03 2.72 9.23
N LYS A 14 17.10 3.97 8.74
CA LYS A 14 17.75 4.32 7.46
C LYS A 14 19.17 3.77 7.40
N ARG A 15 19.95 3.95 8.48
CA ARG A 15 21.33 3.45 8.57
C ARG A 15 21.39 1.92 8.68
N ILE A 16 20.55 1.31 9.52
CA ILE A 16 20.51 -0.14 9.71
C ILE A 16 20.15 -0.87 8.41
N LEU A 17 19.21 -0.32 7.64
CA LEU A 17 18.72 -0.88 6.39
C LEU A 17 19.62 -0.53 5.19
N GLY A 18 20.63 0.34 5.37
CA GLY A 18 21.56 0.71 4.30
C GLY A 18 20.95 1.60 3.22
N HIS A 19 20.00 2.48 3.58
CA HIS A 19 19.40 3.46 2.68
C HIS A 19 20.02 4.84 2.86
N HIS A 20 19.87 5.69 1.84
CA HIS A 20 20.51 7.00 1.79
C HIS A 20 19.54 8.11 2.22
N THR A 21 18.29 8.00 1.77
CA THR A 21 17.22 8.93 2.09
C THR A 21 16.11 8.20 2.81
N ALA A 22 15.48 8.90 3.75
CA ALA A 22 14.29 8.43 4.44
C ALA A 22 13.34 9.60 4.67
N PHE A 23 12.05 9.33 4.62
CA PHE A 23 10.99 10.29 4.83
C PHE A 23 9.85 9.63 5.60
N ALA A 24 9.27 10.34 6.56
CA ALA A 24 8.04 9.95 7.23
C ALA A 24 6.92 10.88 6.77
N ASN A 25 5.73 10.33 6.48
CA ASN A 25 4.55 11.13 6.15
C ASN A 25 4.12 12.01 7.33
N ASN A 26 3.15 12.89 7.09
CA ASN A 26 2.73 13.95 8.01
C ASN A 26 2.34 13.48 9.43
N ASN A 27 1.89 12.24 9.59
CA ASN A 27 1.48 11.65 10.85
C ASN A 27 2.42 10.53 11.33
N GLY A 28 3.54 10.32 10.64
CA GLY A 28 4.60 9.40 11.02
C GLY A 28 4.31 7.91 10.81
N LYS A 29 3.17 7.55 10.21
CA LYS A 29 2.74 6.14 10.05
C LYS A 29 3.30 5.46 8.80
N ILE A 30 3.70 6.23 7.81
CA ILE A 30 4.25 5.75 6.55
C ILE A 30 5.69 6.25 6.45
N TRP A 31 6.64 5.32 6.40
CA TRP A 31 8.04 5.64 6.17
C TRP A 31 8.46 5.14 4.79
N LEU A 32 9.11 6.02 4.05
CA LEU A 32 9.70 5.73 2.75
C LEU A 32 11.21 5.77 2.88
N PHE A 33 11.88 4.71 2.42
CA PHE A 33 13.33 4.63 2.34
C PHE A 33 13.75 4.50 0.89
N SER A 34 14.82 5.19 0.51
CA SER A 34 15.28 5.19 -0.88
C SER A 34 16.79 5.23 -1.01
N GLN A 35 17.25 4.78 -2.17
CA GLN A 35 18.64 4.89 -2.60
C GLN A 35 18.94 6.29 -3.14
N GLN A 36 20.23 6.64 -3.17
CA GLN A 36 20.70 7.98 -3.54
C GLN A 36 20.45 8.32 -5.02
N ASP A 37 20.40 7.31 -5.88
CA ASP A 37 20.18 7.43 -7.32
C ASP A 37 18.71 7.68 -7.70
N ILE A 38 17.78 7.47 -6.77
CA ILE A 38 16.35 7.77 -6.95
C ILE A 38 16.06 9.18 -6.45
N GLN A 39 15.67 10.06 -7.37
CA GLN A 39 15.17 11.39 -7.07
C GLN A 39 13.69 11.30 -6.69
N ILE A 40 13.32 11.94 -5.58
CA ILE A 40 11.96 11.89 -5.03
C ILE A 40 11.40 13.30 -4.94
N GLN A 41 10.23 13.50 -5.53
CA GLN A 41 9.40 14.68 -5.31
C GLN A 41 8.11 14.27 -4.61
N ILE A 42 7.78 14.90 -3.48
CA ILE A 42 6.50 14.67 -2.78
C ILE A 42 5.39 15.35 -3.58
N ILE A 43 4.36 14.59 -3.92
CA ILE A 43 3.18 15.05 -4.67
C ILE A 43 1.98 15.26 -3.75
N SER A 44 1.79 14.35 -2.78
CA SER A 44 0.72 14.43 -1.80
C SER A 44 1.14 13.72 -0.52
N ASP A 45 0.87 14.33 0.62
CA ASP A 45 1.16 13.78 1.95
C ASP A 45 -0.06 14.02 2.84
N ILE A 46 -0.91 13.00 2.94
CA ILE A 46 -2.13 13.03 3.75
C ILE A 46 -2.15 11.86 4.73
N ASN A 47 -3.14 11.86 5.63
CA ASN A 47 -3.16 10.90 6.74
C ASN A 47 -3.15 9.42 6.32
N GLN A 48 -3.72 9.11 5.15
CA GLN A 48 -3.95 7.75 4.68
C GLN A 48 -3.04 7.34 3.52
N HIS A 49 -2.29 8.26 2.93
CA HIS A 49 -1.29 7.93 1.91
C HIS A 49 -0.19 8.98 1.76
N LEU A 50 0.95 8.53 1.26
CA LEU A 50 2.04 9.35 0.76
C LEU A 50 2.24 9.05 -0.72
N THR A 51 2.08 10.07 -1.57
CA THR A 51 2.37 9.97 -3.00
C THR A 51 3.62 10.74 -3.36
N ILE A 52 4.53 10.08 -4.07
CA ILE A 52 5.75 10.66 -4.61
C ILE A 52 5.84 10.44 -6.11
N MET A 53 6.57 11.34 -6.79
CA MET A 53 7.11 11.11 -8.11
C MET A 53 8.56 10.65 -7.94
N ALA A 54 8.84 9.40 -8.31
CA ALA A 54 10.17 8.83 -8.33
C ALA A 54 10.79 8.96 -9.73
N GLN A 55 12.04 9.40 -9.79
CA GLN A 55 12.81 9.51 -11.02
C GLN A 55 14.16 8.83 -10.86
N HIS A 56 14.63 8.19 -11.92
CA HIS A 56 15.94 7.56 -11.96
C HIS A 56 16.55 7.81 -13.34
N GLN A 57 17.87 7.96 -13.41
CA GLN A 57 18.60 8.25 -14.66
C GLN A 57 18.37 7.23 -15.78
N ASN A 58 18.06 5.96 -15.43
CA ASN A 58 17.80 4.91 -16.41
C ASN A 58 16.30 4.77 -16.77
N TRP A 59 15.41 5.60 -16.22
CA TRP A 59 13.99 5.58 -16.55
C TRP A 59 13.68 6.66 -17.58
N THR A 60 12.86 6.32 -18.57
CA THR A 60 12.48 7.28 -19.62
C THR A 60 11.47 8.33 -19.15
N GLU A 61 10.80 8.09 -18.02
CA GLU A 61 9.89 9.06 -17.39
C GLU A 61 9.78 8.76 -15.88
N GLY A 62 9.25 9.71 -15.11
CA GLY A 62 8.98 9.50 -13.68
C GLY A 62 7.84 8.51 -13.43
N VAL A 63 7.97 7.74 -12.36
CA VAL A 63 6.97 6.78 -11.89
C VAL A 63 6.30 7.37 -10.65
N LEU A 64 4.98 7.45 -10.66
CA LEU A 64 4.21 7.83 -9.49
C LEU A 64 4.13 6.61 -8.56
N LEU A 65 4.41 6.81 -7.27
CA LEU A 65 4.29 5.80 -6.23
C LEU A 65 3.44 6.36 -5.10
N THR A 66 2.35 5.68 -4.78
CA THR A 66 1.51 5.98 -3.63
C THR A 66 1.61 4.84 -2.62
N VAL A 67 2.05 5.16 -1.41
CA VAL A 67 2.06 4.22 -0.28
C VAL A 67 0.83 4.48 0.57
N VAL A 68 0.02 3.45 0.80
CA VAL A 68 -1.28 3.55 1.48
C VAL A 68 -1.22 2.94 2.88
N TYR A 69 -1.80 3.65 3.84
CA TYR A 69 -2.19 3.14 5.14
C TYR A 69 -3.60 3.63 5.46
N ALA A 70 -4.60 2.89 4.97
CA ALA A 70 -6.00 3.32 4.97
C ALA A 70 -6.64 3.16 6.35
N ALA A 71 -7.66 3.96 6.65
CA ALA A 71 -8.42 3.85 7.89
C ALA A 71 -9.27 2.56 7.92
N CYS A 72 -9.37 1.92 9.08
CA CYS A 72 -10.30 0.79 9.28
C CYS A 72 -11.78 1.21 9.13
N ASN A 73 -12.10 2.47 9.42
CA ASN A 73 -13.46 3.01 9.30
C ASN A 73 -13.75 3.42 7.85
N ALA A 74 -14.80 2.84 7.26
CA ALA A 74 -15.18 3.06 5.86
C ALA A 74 -15.45 4.54 5.52
N SER A 75 -16.14 5.27 6.40
CA SER A 75 -16.45 6.69 6.16
C SER A 75 -15.20 7.57 6.14
N ILE A 76 -14.22 7.30 7.00
CA ILE A 76 -12.92 8.01 6.97
C ILE A 76 -12.13 7.60 5.73
N ARG A 77 -12.21 6.33 5.34
CA ARG A 77 -11.50 5.79 4.17
C ARG A 77 -11.91 6.45 2.85
N MET A 78 -13.11 7.04 2.77
CA MET A 78 -13.56 7.80 1.59
C MET A 78 -12.59 8.92 1.17
N GLU A 79 -11.93 9.59 2.12
CA GLU A 79 -10.93 10.63 1.83
C GLU A 79 -9.75 10.09 1.01
N LEU A 80 -9.36 8.82 1.22
CA LEU A 80 -8.35 8.15 0.42
C LEU A 80 -8.82 7.97 -1.02
N TRP A 81 -10.05 7.47 -1.22
CA TRP A 81 -10.61 7.22 -2.55
C TRP A 81 -10.77 8.51 -3.38
N GLU A 82 -11.21 9.59 -2.75
CA GLU A 82 -11.29 10.91 -3.38
C GLU A 82 -9.90 11.40 -3.81
N SER A 83 -8.92 11.32 -2.91
CA SER A 83 -7.55 11.77 -3.18
C SER A 83 -6.88 10.95 -4.29
N LEU A 84 -7.04 9.62 -4.31
CA LEU A 84 -6.54 8.78 -5.38
C LEU A 84 -7.22 9.10 -6.72
N SER A 85 -8.52 9.40 -6.71
CA SER A 85 -9.27 9.79 -7.91
C SER A 85 -8.81 11.15 -8.45
N ASP A 86 -8.46 12.10 -7.58
CA ASP A 86 -7.85 13.38 -7.97
C ASP A 86 -6.47 13.17 -8.61
N LEU A 87 -5.64 12.32 -8.02
CA LEU A 87 -4.31 11.97 -8.56
C LEU A 87 -4.43 11.31 -9.93
N ALA A 88 -5.37 10.38 -10.10
CA ALA A 88 -5.64 9.72 -11.38
C ALA A 88 -6.03 10.70 -12.49
N ARG A 89 -6.74 11.79 -12.14
CA ARG A 89 -7.13 12.85 -13.09
C ARG A 89 -5.98 13.80 -13.42
N GLN A 90 -5.08 14.03 -12.47
CA GLN A 90 -3.98 14.99 -12.62
C GLN A 90 -2.76 14.38 -13.31
N TYR A 91 -2.47 13.10 -13.08
CA TYR A 91 -1.26 12.43 -13.54
C TYR A 91 -1.59 11.32 -14.53
N THR A 92 -0.80 11.25 -15.59
CA THR A 92 -0.89 10.17 -16.58
C THR A 92 0.34 9.27 -16.57
N ASN A 93 1.27 9.46 -15.63
CA ASN A 93 2.50 8.67 -15.48
C ASN A 93 2.20 7.19 -15.16
N PRO A 94 3.16 6.27 -15.39
CA PRO A 94 3.12 4.94 -14.78
C PRO A 94 2.93 5.08 -13.27
N TRP A 95 1.90 4.44 -12.73
CA TRP A 95 1.52 4.62 -11.33
C TRP A 95 1.37 3.29 -10.61
N LEU A 96 2.03 3.17 -9.46
CA LEU A 96 1.84 2.12 -8.47
C LEU A 96 1.18 2.69 -7.21
N VAL A 97 0.19 1.99 -6.69
CA VAL A 97 -0.48 2.30 -5.42
C VAL A 97 -0.42 1.04 -4.55
N GLY A 98 0.28 1.08 -3.43
CA GLY A 98 0.52 -0.12 -2.63
C GLY A 98 0.52 0.13 -1.13
N GLY A 99 0.09 -0.86 -0.37
CA GLY A 99 0.10 -0.81 1.10
C GLY A 99 -1.09 -1.51 1.72
N ASP A 100 -1.44 -1.12 2.93
CA ASP A 100 -2.56 -1.66 3.69
C ASP A 100 -3.83 -0.85 3.43
N PHE A 101 -4.79 -1.47 2.75
CA PHE A 101 -6.07 -0.84 2.39
C PHE A 101 -7.12 -1.01 3.50
N ASN A 102 -6.84 -1.82 4.54
CA ASN A 102 -7.77 -2.11 5.64
C ASN A 102 -9.17 -2.59 5.22
N VAL A 103 -9.30 -3.08 3.98
CA VAL A 103 -10.56 -3.55 3.38
C VAL A 103 -10.29 -4.71 2.42
N ILE A 104 -11.22 -5.65 2.41
CA ILE A 104 -11.26 -6.80 1.50
C ILE A 104 -12.23 -6.50 0.34
N LEU A 105 -12.05 -7.15 -0.81
CA LEU A 105 -12.95 -7.02 -1.96
C LEU A 105 -14.08 -8.07 -1.96
N SER A 106 -13.85 -9.22 -1.33
CA SER A 106 -14.80 -10.33 -1.32
C SER A 106 -14.58 -11.25 -0.11
N GLU A 107 -15.54 -12.13 0.15
CA GLU A 107 -15.41 -13.18 1.16
C GLU A 107 -14.19 -14.08 0.91
N GLU A 108 -13.81 -14.30 -0.34
CA GLU A 108 -12.68 -15.16 -0.73
C GLU A 108 -11.33 -14.62 -0.21
N GLU A 109 -11.24 -13.31 0.06
CA GLU A 109 -10.08 -12.67 0.66
C GLU A 109 -10.03 -12.83 2.19
N LYS A 110 -10.94 -13.61 2.79
CA LYS A 110 -11.04 -13.83 4.23
C LYS A 110 -11.22 -15.31 4.58
N LEU A 111 -10.56 -15.72 5.66
CA LEU A 111 -10.72 -17.04 6.26
C LEU A 111 -11.09 -16.90 7.74
N GLY A 112 -12.18 -17.55 8.15
CA GLY A 112 -12.69 -17.51 9.52
C GLY A 112 -13.49 -16.24 9.86
N GLY A 113 -14.05 -16.21 11.07
CA GLY A 113 -14.91 -15.12 11.53
C GLY A 113 -16.34 -15.19 10.98
N LEU A 114 -17.07 -14.07 11.08
CA LEU A 114 -18.44 -13.94 10.58
C LEU A 114 -18.47 -13.82 9.05
N GLN A 115 -19.62 -13.94 8.41
CA GLN A 115 -19.79 -13.61 6.99
C GLN A 115 -19.47 -12.12 6.74
N VAL A 116 -18.91 -11.81 5.58
CA VAL A 116 -18.70 -10.46 5.03
C VAL A 116 -19.99 -9.99 4.37
N TYR A 117 -20.46 -8.82 4.78
CA TYR A 117 -21.56 -8.13 4.13
C TYR A 117 -21.03 -7.12 3.13
N TYR A 118 -21.75 -6.93 2.02
CA TYR A 118 -21.34 -6.01 0.94
C TYR A 118 -21.05 -4.59 1.45
N GLN A 119 -21.81 -4.10 2.44
CA GLN A 119 -21.58 -2.78 3.03
C GLN A 119 -20.19 -2.61 3.67
N GLU A 120 -19.49 -3.70 4.01
CA GLU A 120 -18.13 -3.66 4.56
C GLU A 120 -17.06 -3.47 3.47
N THR A 121 -17.40 -3.77 2.21
CA THR A 121 -16.49 -3.75 1.05
C THR A 121 -16.91 -2.74 -0.01
N GLU A 122 -18.10 -2.17 0.12
CA GLU A 122 -18.77 -1.34 -0.88
C GLU A 122 -17.94 -0.12 -1.29
N ASP A 123 -17.31 0.55 -0.33
CA ASP A 123 -16.51 1.75 -0.61
C ASP A 123 -15.34 1.44 -1.53
N PHE A 124 -14.67 0.30 -1.30
CA PHE A 124 -13.57 -0.13 -2.15
C PHE A 124 -14.05 -0.72 -3.48
N ALA A 125 -15.17 -1.46 -3.48
CA ALA A 125 -15.75 -2.00 -4.70
C ALA A 125 -16.24 -0.90 -5.66
N ASN A 126 -16.70 0.23 -5.12
CA ASN A 126 -17.17 1.38 -5.90
C ASN A 126 -16.04 2.36 -6.28
N PHE A 127 -14.83 2.19 -5.73
CA PHE A 127 -13.70 3.04 -6.09
C PHE A 127 -13.28 2.76 -7.55
N ASN A 128 -13.41 3.78 -8.41
CA ASN A 128 -12.98 3.72 -9.80
C ASN A 128 -11.82 4.71 -10.04
N GLY A 129 -10.61 4.29 -9.71
CA GLY A 129 -9.38 5.06 -9.98
C GLY A 129 -8.69 4.73 -11.31
N GLY A 130 -9.28 3.86 -12.15
CA GLY A 130 -8.57 3.31 -13.31
C GLY A 130 -7.34 2.47 -12.92
N LEU A 131 -7.41 1.84 -11.74
CA LEU A 131 -6.35 1.03 -11.16
C LEU A 131 -6.76 -0.45 -11.16
N PHE A 132 -5.80 -1.30 -11.44
CA PHE A 132 -5.96 -2.75 -11.53
C PHE A 132 -5.11 -3.42 -10.45
N ASP A 133 -5.67 -4.40 -9.75
CA ASP A 133 -4.91 -5.27 -8.84
C ASP A 133 -3.86 -6.04 -9.68
N MET A 134 -2.59 -5.94 -9.29
CA MET A 134 -1.49 -6.62 -9.98
C MET A 134 -1.50 -8.14 -9.78
N GLY A 135 -2.42 -8.67 -8.96
CA GLY A 135 -2.38 -10.03 -8.50
C GLY A 135 -1.18 -10.26 -7.58
N TYR A 136 -0.91 -11.52 -7.25
CA TYR A 136 0.18 -11.88 -6.36
C TYR A 136 0.56 -13.35 -6.51
N SER A 137 1.75 -13.68 -6.00
CA SER A 137 2.18 -15.05 -5.72
C SER A 137 2.43 -15.22 -4.21
N GLY A 138 2.30 -16.45 -3.70
CA GLY A 138 2.47 -16.75 -2.27
C GLY A 138 1.14 -16.95 -1.55
N SER A 139 1.06 -16.53 -0.28
CA SER A 139 -0.13 -16.68 0.57
C SER A 139 -1.31 -15.86 0.03
N ILE A 140 -2.54 -16.39 0.11
CA ILE A 140 -3.77 -15.61 -0.20
C ILE A 140 -4.06 -14.52 0.84
N VAL A 141 -3.62 -14.72 2.09
CA VAL A 141 -3.84 -13.77 3.19
C VAL A 141 -2.56 -13.01 3.53
N THR A 142 -2.73 -11.76 3.95
CA THR A 142 -1.62 -10.88 4.37
C THR A 142 -1.67 -10.58 5.87
N LEU A 143 -2.87 -10.57 6.49
CA LEU A 143 -3.09 -10.34 7.92
C LEU A 143 -3.52 -11.62 8.65
N TRP A 144 -3.05 -11.77 9.90
CA TRP A 144 -3.64 -12.66 10.92
C TRP A 144 -3.94 -11.89 12.21
N ASN A 145 -5.14 -12.06 12.79
CA ASN A 145 -5.59 -11.36 14.00
C ASN A 145 -4.93 -11.82 15.33
N GLY A 146 -3.90 -12.67 15.29
CA GLY A 146 -3.18 -13.11 16.50
C GLY A 146 -3.88 -14.16 17.36
N ARG A 147 -5.08 -14.64 16.98
CA ARG A 147 -5.85 -15.63 17.75
C ARG A 147 -5.62 -17.05 17.27
N THR A 148 -5.83 -18.03 18.16
CA THR A 148 -5.71 -19.46 17.85
C THR A 148 -7.07 -20.11 17.60
N ASP A 149 -7.03 -21.30 17.00
CA ASP A 149 -8.17 -22.20 16.81
C ASP A 149 -9.31 -21.57 16.01
N THR A 150 -10.56 -21.88 16.36
CA THR A 150 -11.77 -21.44 15.66
C THR A 150 -12.01 -19.92 15.69
N THR A 151 -11.21 -19.17 16.46
CA THR A 151 -11.29 -17.71 16.54
C THR A 151 -10.25 -16.99 15.68
N SER A 152 -9.42 -17.76 14.96
CA SER A 152 -8.44 -17.23 14.00
C SER A 152 -9.17 -16.58 12.82
N ILE A 153 -8.77 -15.36 12.48
CA ILE A 153 -9.25 -14.65 11.30
C ILE A 153 -8.05 -14.22 10.49
N PHE A 154 -8.10 -14.52 9.20
CA PHE A 154 -7.11 -14.12 8.22
C PHE A 154 -7.75 -13.29 7.12
N LYS A 155 -7.06 -12.27 6.63
CA LYS A 155 -7.56 -11.36 5.59
C LYS A 155 -6.45 -10.99 4.61
N ARG A 156 -6.81 -10.69 3.37
CA ARG A 156 -5.95 -9.96 2.42
C ARG A 156 -6.25 -8.46 2.51
N LEU A 157 -5.46 -7.73 3.28
CA LEU A 157 -5.61 -6.27 3.42
C LEU A 157 -4.58 -5.49 2.62
N ASP A 158 -3.43 -6.10 2.38
CA ASP A 158 -2.33 -5.49 1.66
C ASP A 158 -2.40 -5.85 0.18
N ARG A 159 -2.26 -4.86 -0.69
CA ARG A 159 -2.28 -5.05 -2.15
C ARG A 159 -1.45 -3.99 -2.88
N ILE A 160 -1.06 -4.32 -4.11
CA ILE A 160 -0.48 -3.38 -5.06
C ILE A 160 -1.45 -3.25 -6.24
N LEU A 161 -1.89 -2.02 -6.48
CA LEU A 161 -2.68 -1.63 -7.63
C LEU A 161 -1.81 -0.83 -8.60
N CYS A 162 -2.15 -0.83 -9.88
CA CYS A 162 -1.43 -0.08 -10.89
C CYS A 162 -2.34 0.43 -12.00
N ASN A 163 -1.95 1.50 -12.69
CA ASN A 163 -2.67 1.93 -13.88
C ASN A 163 -2.20 1.19 -15.14
N GLN A 164 -2.97 1.27 -16.23
CA GLN A 164 -2.63 0.60 -17.49
C GLN A 164 -1.23 0.98 -18.00
N ARG A 165 -0.84 2.26 -17.88
CA ARG A 165 0.47 2.73 -18.34
C ARG A 165 1.63 2.07 -17.58
N PHE A 166 1.44 1.71 -16.31
CA PHE A 166 2.42 0.94 -15.55
C PHE A 166 2.58 -0.47 -16.11
N ILE A 167 1.46 -1.16 -16.36
CA ILE A 167 1.45 -2.52 -16.94
C ILE A 167 2.17 -2.52 -18.30
N ASP A 168 1.82 -1.57 -19.17
CA ASP A 168 2.39 -1.48 -20.51
C ASP A 168 3.91 -1.26 -20.48
N LYS A 169 4.40 -0.48 -19.50
CA LYS A 169 5.81 -0.13 -19.38
C LYS A 169 6.64 -1.18 -18.64
N TYR A 170 6.04 -1.87 -17.67
CA TYR A 170 6.71 -2.81 -16.79
C TYR A 170 5.99 -4.17 -16.75
N PRO A 171 5.86 -4.87 -17.89
CA PRO A 171 5.02 -6.07 -18.01
C PRO A 171 5.53 -7.28 -17.21
N ASN A 172 6.80 -7.23 -16.76
CA ASN A 172 7.44 -8.32 -16.03
C ASN A 172 7.45 -8.09 -14.50
N VAL A 173 6.81 -7.04 -14.02
CA VAL A 173 6.70 -6.78 -12.57
C VAL A 173 5.60 -7.66 -11.99
N SER A 174 5.88 -8.29 -10.85
CA SER A 174 4.96 -9.17 -10.14
C SER A 174 5.03 -8.90 -8.63
N VAL A 175 3.92 -9.11 -7.93
CA VAL A 175 3.85 -8.99 -6.46
C VAL A 175 4.04 -10.36 -5.81
N LYS A 176 4.74 -10.40 -4.68
CA LYS A 176 4.93 -11.65 -3.92
C LYS A 176 4.70 -11.43 -2.44
N HIS A 177 3.72 -12.11 -1.88
CA HIS A 177 3.51 -12.10 -0.43
C HIS A 177 4.64 -12.88 0.25
N LEU A 178 5.46 -12.17 1.02
CA LEU A 178 6.62 -12.70 1.72
C LEU A 178 6.24 -13.29 3.08
N ILE A 179 7.11 -14.13 3.62
CA ILE A 179 6.90 -14.74 4.94
C ILE A 179 6.97 -13.66 6.00
N LYS A 180 5.89 -13.56 6.77
CA LYS A 180 5.77 -12.68 7.93
C LYS A 180 6.81 -13.00 9.02
N LYS A 181 7.45 -11.95 9.55
CA LYS A 181 8.35 -12.03 10.72
C LYS A 181 8.23 -10.76 11.58
N GLY A 182 7.68 -10.89 12.79
CA GLY A 182 7.59 -9.78 13.75
C GLY A 182 6.62 -8.65 13.35
N SER A 183 5.56 -9.00 12.60
CA SER A 183 4.40 -8.16 12.27
C SER A 183 3.17 -9.06 12.24
N ASP A 184 1.97 -8.54 12.39
CA ASP A 184 0.72 -9.24 12.10
C ASP A 184 0.40 -9.27 10.58
N HIS A 185 0.98 -8.34 9.81
CA HIS A 185 0.95 -8.28 8.34
C HIS A 185 2.14 -9.00 7.66
N SER A 186 1.93 -9.43 6.41
CA SER A 186 2.91 -10.03 5.52
C SER A 186 3.46 -8.98 4.56
N PRO A 187 4.80 -8.83 4.41
CA PRO A 187 5.37 -7.93 3.42
C PRO A 187 5.01 -8.36 1.98
N LEU A 188 4.93 -7.38 1.06
CA LEU A 188 4.61 -7.58 -0.37
C LEU A 188 5.84 -7.42 -1.28
#